data_AF-A0A7J5AS91-F1
#
_entry.id   AF-A0A7J5AS91-F1
#
_cell.length_a   1.000
_cell.length_b   1.000
_cell.length_c   1.000
_cell.angle_alpha   90.00
_cell.angle_beta   90.00
_cell.angle_gamma   90.00
#
_symmetry.space_group_name_H-M   'P 1'
#
loop_
_entity.id
_entity.type
_entity.pdbx_description
1 polymer ?
#
loop_
_entity_poly.entity_id
_entity_poly.type
_entity_poly.pdbx_seq_one_letter_code
_entity_poly.pdbx_strand_id
1 'polypeptide(L)'
;MRLLTTVFLVVSISNISFGQKPKNKISTNTEQKNYSKKSYNKSTKERFIPVELFTGAKWDGEHKLTLKKVATTATSCHPVTGKRCTKYTITGPFKTEKNNTKIEWVGNKIPYYQRIYNTKRGGKVESFFTINNSKDGLVRIYDKRKQWGERAYDGLGSKFPLGYWKQGEVRTYPSRRPTRIEIIELDGPNHCLTFRWTVGEGKKRNQDNIYTFCPNRGFTSFRHKNQHLDSKKRKPKN
;
A
#
# COMPACT_ATOMS: atom_id res chain seq x y z
N MET A 1 -78.62 -28.88 -26.16
CA MET A 1 -78.63 -28.72 -24.68
C MET A 1 -77.31 -29.31 -24.19
N ARG A 2 -76.24 -28.62 -23.79
CA ARG A 2 -75.96 -27.24 -23.35
C ARG A 2 -74.65 -26.78 -24.01
N LEU A 3 -74.58 -25.52 -24.45
CA LEU A 3 -73.34 -24.83 -24.81
C LEU A 3 -72.55 -24.52 -23.52
N LEU A 4 -71.24 -24.75 -23.55
CA LEU A 4 -70.28 -24.23 -22.56
C LEU A 4 -69.35 -23.25 -23.27
N THR A 5 -69.61 -21.97 -23.03
CA THR A 5 -68.86 -20.81 -23.49
C THR A 5 -67.59 -20.67 -22.67
N THR A 6 -66.42 -20.74 -23.29
CA THR A 6 -65.13 -20.43 -22.64
C THR A 6 -64.78 -18.97 -22.88
N VAL A 7 -64.71 -18.20 -21.80
CA VAL A 7 -64.29 -16.78 -21.79
C VAL A 7 -62.76 -16.72 -21.76
N PHE A 8 -62.14 -16.11 -22.76
CA PHE A 8 -60.71 -15.77 -22.74
C PHE A 8 -60.52 -14.40 -22.07
N LEU A 9 -59.81 -14.40 -20.93
CA LEU A 9 -59.35 -13.18 -20.25
C LEU A 9 -58.00 -12.77 -20.83
N VAL A 10 -57.94 -11.64 -21.54
CA VAL A 10 -56.68 -11.06 -22.05
C VAL A 10 -56.08 -10.18 -20.94
N VAL A 11 -55.02 -10.64 -20.28
CA VAL A 11 -54.22 -9.82 -19.37
C VAL A 11 -53.13 -9.13 -20.19
N SER A 12 -53.32 -7.83 -20.41
CA SER A 12 -52.33 -6.96 -21.04
C SER A 12 -51.24 -6.62 -20.02
N ILE A 13 -50.01 -7.09 -20.23
CA ILE A 13 -48.85 -6.74 -19.42
C ILE A 13 -48.04 -5.71 -20.19
N SER A 14 -48.15 -4.45 -19.78
CA SER A 14 -47.34 -3.34 -20.26
C SER A 14 -45.89 -3.51 -19.76
N ASN A 15 -44.96 -3.82 -20.66
CA ASN A 15 -43.53 -3.84 -20.38
C ASN A 15 -43.01 -2.40 -20.17
N ILE A 16 -42.86 -1.99 -18.91
CA ILE A 16 -42.13 -0.78 -18.55
C ILE A 16 -40.63 -1.09 -18.67
N SER A 17 -40.03 -0.66 -19.77
CA SER A 17 -38.58 -0.62 -19.98
C SER A 17 -37.96 0.42 -19.03
N PHE A 18 -37.43 -0.04 -17.89
CA PHE A 18 -36.52 0.77 -17.09
C PHE A 18 -35.17 0.86 -17.81
N GLY A 19 -34.95 2.01 -18.45
CA GLY A 19 -33.67 2.38 -19.04
C GLY A 19 -32.55 2.32 -18.00
N GLN A 20 -31.68 1.30 -18.13
CA GLN A 20 -30.44 1.25 -17.40
C GLN A 20 -29.47 2.28 -17.99
N LYS A 21 -29.19 3.36 -17.25
CA LYS A 21 -28.06 4.26 -17.54
C LYS A 21 -26.75 3.44 -17.54
N PRO A 22 -25.92 3.51 -18.58
CA PRO A 22 -24.64 2.81 -18.59
C PRO A 22 -23.69 3.42 -17.55
N LYS A 23 -23.23 2.59 -16.60
CA LYS A 23 -22.20 2.94 -15.63
C LYS A 23 -20.88 3.18 -16.37
N ASN A 24 -20.36 4.41 -16.26
CA ASN A 24 -19.03 4.83 -16.70
C ASN A 24 -17.93 3.87 -16.19
N LYS A 25 -17.45 2.97 -17.06
CA LYS A 25 -16.33 2.05 -16.81
C LYS A 25 -15.08 2.42 -17.63
N ILE A 26 -14.99 3.66 -18.12
CA ILE A 26 -13.98 4.09 -19.11
C ILE A 26 -12.81 4.87 -18.49
N SER A 27 -12.92 5.35 -17.24
CA SER A 27 -11.91 6.26 -16.64
C SER A 27 -10.65 5.56 -16.05
N THR A 28 -10.69 4.27 -15.70
CA THR A 28 -9.58 3.62 -14.97
C THR A 28 -8.44 3.14 -15.85
N ASN A 29 -8.71 2.76 -17.10
CA ASN A 29 -7.70 2.18 -17.99
C ASN A 29 -6.73 3.24 -18.55
N THR A 30 -7.20 4.46 -18.81
CA THR A 30 -6.36 5.53 -19.38
C THR A 30 -5.39 6.09 -18.34
N GLU A 31 -5.85 6.32 -17.10
CA GLU A 31 -4.99 6.80 -16.01
C GLU A 31 -3.91 5.77 -15.64
N GLN A 32 -4.26 4.47 -15.61
CA GLN A 32 -3.30 3.39 -15.33
C GLN A 32 -2.25 3.22 -16.44
N LYS A 33 -2.67 3.23 -17.71
CA LYS A 33 -1.75 3.19 -18.87
C LYS A 33 -0.76 4.37 -18.85
N ASN A 34 -1.23 5.56 -18.50
CA ASN A 34 -0.37 6.74 -18.38
C ASN A 34 0.63 6.64 -17.23
N TYR A 35 0.22 6.07 -16.09
CA TYR A 35 1.12 5.85 -14.96
C TYR A 35 2.30 4.91 -15.34
N SER A 36 2.00 3.77 -15.97
CA SER A 36 3.03 2.78 -16.33
C SER A 36 4.03 3.35 -17.34
N LYS A 37 3.52 3.98 -18.40
CA LYS A 37 4.37 4.58 -19.45
C LYS A 37 5.29 5.67 -18.91
N LYS A 38 4.81 6.50 -17.98
CA LYS A 38 5.62 7.59 -17.41
C LYS A 38 6.67 7.08 -16.43
N SER A 39 6.33 6.08 -15.60
CA SER A 39 7.23 5.59 -14.55
C SER A 39 8.32 4.64 -15.04
N TYR A 40 8.12 3.93 -16.16
CA TYR A 40 9.04 2.90 -16.61
C TYR A 40 10.11 3.41 -17.59
N ASN A 41 11.37 3.17 -17.27
CA ASN A 41 12.50 3.37 -18.17
C ASN A 41 12.81 2.07 -18.91
N LYS A 42 12.46 2.01 -20.21
CA LYS A 42 12.67 0.83 -21.06
C LYS A 42 14.14 0.47 -21.24
N SER A 43 15.04 1.46 -21.26
CA SER A 43 16.48 1.24 -21.48
C SER A 43 17.14 0.59 -20.27
N THR A 44 16.85 1.08 -19.07
CA THR A 44 17.46 0.56 -17.82
C THR A 44 16.65 -0.56 -17.18
N LYS A 45 15.45 -0.83 -17.70
CA LYS A 45 14.45 -1.76 -17.14
C LYS A 45 14.06 -1.41 -15.70
N GLU A 46 14.11 -0.12 -15.36
CA GLU A 46 13.77 0.40 -14.04
C GLU A 46 12.39 1.06 -14.04
N ARG A 47 11.77 1.10 -12.86
CA ARG A 47 10.56 1.89 -12.62
C ARG A 47 10.84 2.92 -11.55
N PHE A 48 10.44 4.16 -11.80
CA PHE A 48 10.39 5.19 -10.80
C PHE A 48 9.23 4.92 -9.83
N ILE A 49 9.54 4.82 -8.53
CA ILE A 49 8.59 4.62 -7.45
C ILE A 49 8.37 5.96 -6.74
N PRO A 50 7.24 6.64 -7.00
CA PRO A 50 6.95 7.95 -6.42
C PRO A 50 6.47 7.84 -4.97
N VAL A 51 6.57 8.95 -4.23
CA VAL A 51 6.04 9.09 -2.87
C VAL A 51 4.52 8.86 -2.85
N GLU A 52 3.84 9.27 -3.93
CA GLU A 52 2.41 9.12 -4.15
C GLU A 52 1.96 7.64 -4.17
N LEU A 53 2.85 6.71 -4.52
CA LEU A 53 2.53 5.27 -4.43
C LEU A 53 2.40 4.80 -2.98
N PHE A 54 3.14 5.41 -2.04
CA PHE A 54 2.99 5.13 -0.62
C PHE A 54 1.72 5.77 -0.05
N THR A 55 1.48 7.04 -0.39
CA THR A 55 0.34 7.81 0.16
C THR A 55 -0.98 7.40 -0.49
N GLY A 56 -0.97 6.89 -1.71
CA GLY A 56 -2.16 6.64 -2.52
C GLY A 56 -2.74 7.88 -3.18
N ALA A 57 -2.02 9.02 -3.15
CA ALA A 57 -2.39 10.21 -3.90
C ALA A 57 -2.20 9.99 -5.42
N LYS A 58 -2.77 10.89 -6.23
CA LYS A 58 -2.50 10.91 -7.67
C LYS A 58 -1.06 11.38 -7.91
N TRP A 59 -0.31 10.62 -8.70
CA TRP A 59 1.02 11.01 -9.17
C TRP A 59 0.90 11.89 -10.41
N ASP A 60 1.70 12.96 -10.47
CA ASP A 60 1.75 13.92 -11.60
C ASP A 60 2.59 13.40 -12.78
N GLY A 61 3.44 12.41 -12.54
CA GLY A 61 4.38 11.88 -13.53
C GLY A 61 5.78 12.48 -13.43
N GLU A 62 6.05 13.37 -12.48
CA GLU A 62 7.39 13.90 -12.27
C GLU A 62 8.27 12.92 -11.49
N HIS A 63 9.52 12.79 -11.93
CA HIS A 63 10.51 11.90 -11.31
C HIS A 63 11.23 12.61 -10.16
N LYS A 64 10.45 13.19 -9.25
CA LYS A 64 10.93 13.94 -8.08
C LYS A 64 10.36 13.35 -6.80
N LEU A 65 11.19 13.30 -5.77
CA LEU A 65 10.80 12.77 -4.46
C LEU A 65 10.57 13.92 -3.49
N THR A 66 9.32 14.35 -3.40
CA THR A 66 8.89 15.45 -2.52
C THR A 66 7.72 15.02 -1.66
N LEU A 67 7.68 15.45 -0.40
CA LEU A 67 6.49 15.26 0.44
C LEU A 67 5.46 16.36 0.14
N LYS A 68 4.48 16.07 -0.72
CA LYS A 68 3.36 16.97 -1.02
C LYS A 68 2.24 16.83 0.01
N LYS A 69 1.40 17.86 0.15
CA LYS A 69 0.24 17.81 1.05
C LYS A 69 -0.75 16.73 0.61
N VAL A 70 -1.10 15.82 1.52
CA VAL A 70 -2.08 14.75 1.28
C VAL A 70 -2.97 14.53 2.50
N ALA A 71 -4.18 14.05 2.22
CA ALA A 71 -5.09 13.46 3.20
C ALA A 71 -5.82 12.32 2.50
N THR A 72 -5.28 11.11 2.60
CA THR A 72 -5.75 9.93 1.88
C THR A 72 -6.08 8.80 2.84
N THR A 73 -6.87 7.83 2.36
CA THR A 73 -7.13 6.58 3.08
C THR A 73 -6.85 5.40 2.18
N ALA A 74 -5.89 4.57 2.58
CA ALA A 74 -5.61 3.29 1.94
C ALA A 74 -6.37 2.18 2.67
N THR A 75 -6.80 1.15 1.94
CA THR A 75 -7.47 -0.02 2.52
C THR A 75 -6.72 -1.28 2.14
N SER A 76 -6.20 -1.99 3.15
CA SER A 76 -5.56 -3.29 2.96
C SER A 76 -6.46 -4.39 3.50
N CYS A 77 -6.73 -5.39 2.67
CA CYS A 77 -7.52 -6.57 3.05
C CYS A 77 -6.64 -7.83 3.03
N HIS A 78 -7.16 -8.93 3.58
CA HIS A 78 -6.48 -10.21 3.52
C HIS A 78 -6.32 -10.64 2.04
N PRO A 79 -5.10 -10.98 1.57
CA PRO A 79 -4.84 -11.20 0.14
C PRO A 79 -5.67 -12.32 -0.48
N VAL A 80 -5.92 -13.40 0.27
CA VAL A 80 -6.65 -14.57 -0.24
C VAL A 80 -8.18 -14.41 -0.17
N THR A 81 -8.71 -13.94 0.96
CA THR A 81 -10.17 -13.92 1.18
C THR A 81 -10.82 -12.60 0.81
N GLY A 82 -10.04 -11.53 0.59
CA GLY A 82 -10.55 -10.16 0.41
C GLY A 82 -11.24 -9.57 1.64
N LYS A 83 -11.37 -10.34 2.73
CA LYS A 83 -12.04 -9.95 3.98
C LYS A 83 -11.04 -9.37 4.98
N ARG A 84 -11.54 -8.91 6.13
CA ARG A 84 -10.74 -8.37 7.25
C ARG A 84 -9.87 -7.18 6.85
N CYS A 85 -10.51 -6.19 6.23
CA CYS A 85 -9.85 -4.98 5.79
C CYS A 85 -9.48 -4.06 6.95
N THR A 86 -8.35 -3.38 6.82
CA THR A 86 -7.88 -2.32 7.71
C THR A 86 -7.71 -1.04 6.91
N LYS A 87 -8.24 0.07 7.42
CA LYS A 87 -8.06 1.40 6.83
C LYS A 87 -6.85 2.08 7.45
N TYR A 88 -6.05 2.72 6.60
CA TYR A 88 -4.86 3.47 6.95
C TYR A 88 -5.04 4.89 6.46
N THR A 89 -5.16 5.84 7.39
CA THR A 89 -5.21 7.26 7.06
C THR A 89 -3.79 7.79 6.97
N ILE A 90 -3.47 8.50 5.89
CA ILE A 90 -2.18 9.15 5.67
C ILE A 90 -2.40 10.64 5.49
N THR A 91 -1.75 11.44 6.34
CA THR A 91 -1.86 12.91 6.36
C THR A 91 -0.47 13.56 6.44
N GLY A 92 -0.34 14.79 5.96
CA GLY A 92 0.89 15.58 6.06
C GLY A 92 1.26 16.26 4.74
N PRO A 93 2.51 16.73 4.58
CA PRO A 93 3.57 16.64 5.57
C PRO A 93 3.33 17.54 6.78
N PHE A 94 3.72 17.06 7.95
CA PHE A 94 3.95 17.86 9.15
C PHE A 94 5.45 18.08 9.32
N LYS A 95 5.88 18.88 10.31
CA LYS A 95 7.29 19.06 10.67
C LYS A 95 7.50 18.67 12.12
N THR A 96 8.59 17.96 12.42
CA THR A 96 9.01 17.73 13.80
C THR A 96 9.43 19.03 14.47
N GLU A 97 9.44 19.07 15.80
CA GLU A 97 9.99 20.20 16.56
C GLU A 97 11.52 20.26 16.45
N LYS A 98 12.17 19.09 16.50
CA LYS A 98 13.61 18.90 16.34
C LYS A 98 13.95 17.66 15.51
N ASN A 99 15.16 17.62 14.95
CA ASN A 99 15.71 16.48 14.22
C ASN A 99 16.57 15.64 15.17
N ASN A 100 15.99 14.57 15.74
CA ASN A 100 16.72 13.60 16.57
C ASN A 100 17.10 12.34 15.77
N THR A 101 17.26 12.48 14.46
CA THR A 101 17.58 11.36 13.55
C THR A 101 18.94 11.59 12.93
N LYS A 102 19.43 10.61 12.17
CA LYS A 102 20.64 10.73 11.34
C LYS A 102 20.33 11.27 9.94
N ILE A 103 19.18 11.91 9.76
CA ILE A 103 18.78 12.46 8.46
C ILE A 103 19.40 13.85 8.32
N GLU A 104 20.26 14.02 7.32
CA GLU A 104 21.14 15.20 7.17
C GLU A 104 20.67 16.15 6.07
N TRP A 105 19.89 15.68 5.09
CA TRP A 105 19.38 16.51 4.00
C TRP A 105 18.35 17.56 4.45
N VAL A 106 17.89 17.48 5.70
CA VAL A 106 17.06 18.48 6.35
C VAL A 106 17.82 19.10 7.51
N GLY A 107 17.58 20.37 7.78
CA GLY A 107 18.08 21.02 8.98
C GLY A 107 17.36 20.52 10.25
N ASN A 108 17.01 21.46 11.12
CA ASN A 108 16.53 21.14 12.48
C ASN A 108 15.14 20.49 12.53
N LYS A 109 14.36 20.45 11.45
CA LYS A 109 12.98 19.95 11.46
C LYS A 109 12.74 19.00 10.29
N ILE A 110 12.25 17.82 10.59
CA ILE A 110 12.03 16.76 9.59
C ILE A 110 10.58 16.86 9.08
N PRO A 111 10.34 17.01 7.77
CA PRO A 111 9.02 16.87 7.20
C PRO A 111 8.61 15.39 7.19
N TYR A 112 7.38 15.07 7.60
CA TYR A 112 6.92 13.68 7.66
C TYR A 112 5.43 13.51 7.32
N TYR A 113 5.07 12.35 6.78
CA TYR A 113 3.69 11.88 6.77
C TYR A 113 3.34 11.14 8.05
N GLN A 114 2.19 11.46 8.62
CA GLN A 114 1.56 10.70 9.68
C GLN A 114 0.70 9.60 9.06
N ARG A 115 0.85 8.38 9.54
CA ARG A 115 -0.03 7.26 9.21
C ARG A 115 -0.71 6.73 10.47
N ILE A 116 -2.03 6.67 10.44
CA ILE A 116 -2.85 6.17 11.55
C ILE A 116 -3.69 4.99 11.08
N TYR A 117 -3.78 3.94 11.90
CA TYR A 117 -4.69 2.83 11.69
C TYR A 117 -5.02 2.14 13.01
N ASN A 118 -6.12 1.39 13.04
CA ASN A 118 -6.54 0.62 14.20
C ASN A 118 -6.28 -0.87 13.98
N THR A 119 -5.71 -1.52 14.98
CA THR A 119 -5.57 -2.98 15.01
C THR A 119 -6.61 -3.56 15.96
N LYS A 120 -7.22 -4.71 15.61
CA LYS A 120 -8.30 -5.32 16.42
C LYS A 120 -7.91 -5.58 17.89
N ARG A 121 -6.65 -5.93 18.15
CA ARG A 121 -6.15 -6.26 19.50
C ARG A 121 -5.21 -5.21 20.10
N GLY A 122 -4.55 -4.41 19.26
CA GLY A 122 -3.50 -3.47 19.70
C GLY A 122 -3.93 -2.00 19.71
N GLY A 123 -5.19 -1.71 19.39
CA GLY A 123 -5.73 -0.36 19.34
C GLY A 123 -5.12 0.51 18.23
N LYS A 124 -5.14 1.82 18.45
CA LYS A 124 -4.59 2.84 17.55
C LYS A 124 -3.07 2.67 17.42
N VAL A 125 -2.62 2.69 16.18
CA VAL A 125 -1.22 2.75 15.80
C VAL A 125 -1.00 4.05 15.04
N GLU A 126 0.06 4.74 15.41
CA GLU A 126 0.50 5.96 14.77
C GLU A 126 1.97 5.82 14.37
N SER A 127 2.31 6.23 13.15
CA SER A 127 3.68 6.15 12.62
C SER A 127 4.01 7.39 11.80
N PHE A 128 5.24 7.89 11.90
CA PHE A 128 5.73 9.00 11.07
C PHE A 128 6.75 8.51 10.04
N PHE A 129 6.59 8.94 8.79
CA PHE A 129 7.43 8.53 7.66
C PHE A 129 8.03 9.73 6.94
N THR A 130 9.31 9.65 6.58
CA THR A 130 10.01 10.65 5.79
C THR A 130 10.97 9.99 4.80
N ILE A 131 11.57 10.76 3.90
CA ILE A 131 12.54 10.28 2.92
C ILE A 131 13.92 10.14 3.61
N ASN A 132 14.63 9.05 3.33
CA ASN A 132 15.99 8.81 3.85
C ASN A 132 17.06 9.70 3.19
N ASN A 133 18.31 9.64 3.67
CA ASN A 133 19.44 10.39 3.11
C ASN A 133 19.72 10.04 1.65
N SER A 134 19.71 8.75 1.30
CA SER A 134 19.99 8.27 -0.05
C SER A 134 18.89 8.57 -1.07
N LYS A 135 17.77 9.19 -0.64
CA LYS A 135 16.63 9.53 -1.50
C LYS A 135 16.08 8.33 -2.28
N ASP A 136 16.10 7.15 -1.67
CA ASP A 136 15.66 5.92 -2.31
C ASP A 136 14.73 5.06 -1.44
N GLY A 137 14.32 5.61 -0.30
CA GLY A 137 13.29 4.98 0.51
C GLY A 137 12.62 5.91 1.51
N LEU A 138 11.46 5.48 2.00
CA LEU A 138 10.84 6.07 3.19
C LEU A 138 11.29 5.32 4.43
N VAL A 139 11.74 6.06 5.42
CA VAL A 139 12.09 5.59 6.76
C VAL A 139 10.99 5.94 7.73
N ARG A 140 10.79 5.09 8.74
CA ARG A 140 9.91 5.40 9.86
C ARG A 140 10.75 6.06 10.95
N ILE A 141 10.37 7.24 11.42
CA ILE A 141 11.09 8.00 12.46
C ILE A 141 10.37 7.95 13.82
N TYR A 142 9.09 7.58 13.84
CA TYR A 142 8.26 7.46 15.04
C TYR A 142 7.24 6.34 14.90
N ASP A 143 6.93 5.66 15.99
CA ASP A 143 5.83 4.68 16.09
C ASP A 143 5.26 4.70 17.52
N LYS A 144 3.93 4.88 17.66
CA LYS A 144 3.21 4.78 18.92
C LYS A 144 2.18 3.67 18.86
N ARG A 145 2.18 2.81 19.89
CA ARG A 145 1.23 1.70 20.04
C ARG A 145 0.85 1.54 21.51
N LYS A 146 -0.40 1.13 21.78
CA LYS A 146 -0.87 0.86 23.15
C LYS A 146 0.06 -0.09 23.92
N GLN A 147 0.55 -1.16 23.28
CA GLN A 147 1.33 -2.20 23.94
C GLN A 147 2.77 -1.79 24.29
N TRP A 148 3.39 -0.88 23.53
CA TRP A 148 4.83 -0.61 23.63
C TRP A 148 5.18 0.87 23.82
N GLY A 149 4.18 1.72 24.00
CA GLY A 149 4.36 3.16 24.11
C GLY A 149 4.91 3.77 22.82
N GLU A 150 5.72 4.81 22.99
CA GLU A 150 6.33 5.58 21.92
C GLU A 150 7.74 5.08 21.61
N ARG A 151 8.09 5.04 20.33
CA ARG A 151 9.42 4.66 19.86
C ARG A 151 9.90 5.63 18.80
N ALA A 152 11.06 6.23 19.04
CA ALA A 152 11.81 6.97 18.04
C ALA A 152 12.76 6.03 17.27
N TYR A 153 13.07 6.40 16.03
CA TYR A 153 13.99 5.67 15.16
C TYR A 153 15.00 6.64 14.54
N ASP A 154 16.21 6.14 14.26
CA ASP A 154 17.34 6.92 13.76
C ASP A 154 17.21 7.40 12.31
N GLY A 155 16.19 6.96 11.57
CA GLY A 155 15.98 7.34 10.18
C GLY A 155 16.90 6.63 9.17
N LEU A 156 17.58 5.54 9.56
CA LEU A 156 18.47 4.80 8.66
C LEU A 156 17.79 3.62 7.95
N GLY A 157 16.83 2.95 8.61
CA GLY A 157 16.22 1.72 8.12
C GLY A 157 15.02 1.93 7.20
N SER A 158 15.22 1.95 5.88
CA SER A 158 14.13 2.14 4.91
C SER A 158 13.08 1.04 5.01
N LYS A 159 11.82 1.44 4.87
CA LYS A 159 10.62 0.60 5.00
C LYS A 159 9.77 0.54 3.73
N PHE A 160 9.99 1.45 2.80
CA PHE A 160 9.33 1.51 1.49
C PHE A 160 10.34 2.00 0.45
N PRO A 161 10.41 1.39 -0.75
CA PRO A 161 11.32 1.84 -1.81
C PRO A 161 10.83 3.14 -2.45
N LEU A 162 11.75 4.04 -2.82
CA LEU A 162 11.49 5.24 -3.61
C LEU A 162 12.51 5.36 -4.74
N GLY A 163 12.18 6.15 -5.76
CA GLY A 163 13.08 6.41 -6.88
C GLY A 163 13.16 5.22 -7.84
N TYR A 164 14.25 5.10 -8.58
CA TYR A 164 14.41 4.03 -9.57
C TYR A 164 14.79 2.70 -8.93
N TRP A 165 14.09 1.65 -9.33
CA TRP A 165 14.33 0.27 -8.92
C TRP A 165 14.13 -0.70 -10.08
N LYS A 166 14.84 -1.83 -10.03
CA LYS A 166 14.65 -2.98 -10.92
C LYS A 166 13.89 -4.11 -10.21
N GLN A 167 13.23 -4.96 -10.99
CA GLN A 167 12.67 -6.19 -10.47
C GLN A 167 13.79 -7.13 -10.00
N GLY A 168 13.61 -7.78 -8.85
CA GLY A 168 14.63 -8.61 -8.21
C GLY A 168 15.72 -7.82 -7.48
N GLU A 169 15.75 -6.49 -7.59
CA GLU A 169 16.76 -5.67 -6.93
C GLU A 169 16.62 -5.73 -5.41
N VAL A 170 17.76 -5.80 -4.73
CA VAL A 170 17.86 -5.86 -3.27
C VAL A 170 18.76 -4.75 -2.77
N ARG A 171 18.24 -3.92 -1.85
CA ARG A 171 19.05 -2.93 -1.11
C ARG A 171 18.98 -3.18 0.38
N THR A 172 20.12 -2.96 1.04
CA THR A 172 20.28 -3.11 2.48
C THR A 172 20.61 -1.76 3.09
N TYR A 173 20.00 -1.46 4.23
CA TYR A 173 20.12 -0.17 4.90
C TYR A 173 20.69 -0.36 6.32
N PRO A 174 21.65 0.49 6.75
CA PRO A 174 22.46 0.28 7.94
C PRO A 174 21.79 0.75 9.24
N SER A 175 20.56 0.33 9.51
CA SER A 175 19.94 0.51 10.84
C SER A 175 20.50 -0.47 11.87
N ARG A 176 20.28 -0.21 13.17
CA ARG A 176 20.72 -1.08 14.30
C ARG A 176 20.50 -2.57 14.06
N ARG A 177 19.38 -2.93 13.45
CA ARG A 177 19.21 -4.21 12.76
C ARG A 177 19.04 -3.89 11.29
N PRO A 178 19.94 -4.32 10.40
CA PRO A 178 19.87 -3.92 8.99
C PRO A 178 18.50 -4.23 8.40
N THR A 179 17.90 -3.29 7.70
CA THR A 179 16.67 -3.55 6.94
C THR A 179 17.00 -3.81 5.49
N ARG A 180 16.28 -4.74 4.87
CA ARG A 180 16.45 -5.09 3.46
C ARG A 180 15.14 -4.93 2.72
N ILE A 181 15.19 -4.34 1.53
CA ILE A 181 14.07 -4.28 0.59
C ILE A 181 14.46 -5.08 -0.65
N GLU A 182 13.60 -5.99 -1.06
CA GLU A 182 13.72 -6.82 -2.26
C GLU A 182 12.47 -6.59 -3.12
N ILE A 183 12.64 -6.14 -4.37
CA ILE A 183 11.52 -5.95 -5.29
C ILE A 183 11.11 -7.29 -5.87
N ILE A 184 9.94 -7.78 -5.47
CA ILE A 184 9.42 -9.07 -5.98
C ILE A 184 8.78 -8.86 -7.35
N GLU A 185 7.91 -7.85 -7.45
CA GLU A 185 7.15 -7.56 -8.66
C GLU A 185 7.12 -6.05 -8.85
N LEU A 186 7.85 -5.58 -9.86
CA LEU A 186 8.07 -4.15 -10.08
C LEU A 186 6.84 -3.51 -10.75
N ASP A 187 6.13 -4.23 -11.61
CA ASP A 187 4.91 -3.77 -12.27
C ASP A 187 3.87 -4.90 -12.41
N GLY A 188 3.22 -5.23 -11.30
CA GLY A 188 2.20 -6.28 -11.25
C GLY A 188 0.83 -5.83 -11.76
N PRO A 189 -0.22 -6.66 -11.57
CA PRO A 189 -1.58 -6.33 -12.00
C PRO A 189 -2.04 -4.95 -11.51
N ASN A 190 -2.62 -4.14 -12.39
CA ASN A 190 -2.98 -2.74 -12.13
C ASN A 190 -1.79 -1.84 -11.78
N HIS A 191 -0.59 -2.18 -12.27
CA HIS A 191 0.67 -1.50 -11.99
C HIS A 191 1.01 -1.43 -10.51
N CYS A 192 0.62 -2.44 -9.74
CA CYS A 192 0.96 -2.51 -8.33
C CYS A 192 2.42 -2.91 -8.14
N LEU A 193 3.07 -2.29 -7.17
CA LEU A 193 4.39 -2.68 -6.67
C LEU A 193 4.24 -3.72 -5.56
N THR A 194 4.99 -4.81 -5.64
CA THR A 194 5.13 -5.77 -4.54
C THR A 194 6.59 -5.93 -4.15
N PHE A 195 6.90 -5.74 -2.87
CA PHE A 195 8.25 -5.88 -2.33
C PHE A 195 8.27 -6.62 -1.00
N ARG A 196 9.37 -7.30 -0.72
CA ARG A 196 9.68 -7.89 0.57
C ARG A 196 10.49 -6.92 1.40
N TRP A 197 10.14 -6.79 2.67
CA TRP A 197 10.89 -6.03 3.64
C TRP A 197 11.25 -6.92 4.82
N THR A 198 12.54 -7.00 5.10
CA THR A 198 13.11 -7.86 6.15
C THR A 198 13.91 -7.02 7.13
N VAL A 199 13.82 -7.34 8.42
CA VAL A 199 14.69 -6.78 9.48
C VAL A 199 15.70 -7.84 9.89
N GLY A 200 17.00 -7.53 9.96
CA GLY A 200 18.05 -8.51 10.21
C GLY A 200 17.87 -9.78 9.36
N GLU A 201 17.92 -10.95 10.00
CA GLU A 201 17.69 -12.23 9.33
C GLU A 201 16.21 -12.58 9.03
N GLY A 202 15.24 -11.78 9.47
CA GLY A 202 13.81 -12.10 9.31
C GLY A 202 13.31 -13.28 10.16
N LYS A 203 14.05 -13.66 11.21
CA LYS A 203 13.72 -14.76 12.13
C LYS A 203 13.29 -14.25 13.51
N LYS A 204 12.52 -15.06 14.25
CA LYS A 204 12.09 -14.79 15.64
C LYS A 204 11.38 -13.42 15.77
N ARG A 205 11.96 -12.48 16.53
CA ARG A 205 11.42 -11.12 16.74
C ARG A 205 11.64 -10.19 15.55
N ASN A 206 12.44 -10.61 14.56
CA ASN A 206 12.65 -9.85 13.34
C ASN A 206 11.52 -10.11 12.35
N GLN A 207 11.12 -9.06 11.64
CA GLN A 207 10.01 -9.12 10.69
C GLN A 207 10.49 -9.53 9.31
N ASP A 208 9.67 -10.33 8.63
CA ASP A 208 9.85 -10.70 7.23
C ASP A 208 8.50 -10.68 6.52
N ASN A 209 8.29 -9.61 5.77
CA ASN A 209 6.96 -9.19 5.33
C ASN A 209 6.97 -8.90 3.83
N ILE A 210 5.87 -9.21 3.16
CA ILE A 210 5.62 -8.84 1.77
C ILE A 210 4.50 -7.80 1.77
N TYR A 211 4.75 -6.69 1.09
CA TYR A 211 3.83 -5.57 0.97
C TYR A 211 3.47 -5.33 -0.49
N THR A 212 2.22 -4.94 -0.74
CA THR A 212 1.75 -4.52 -2.05
C THR A 212 1.13 -3.12 -1.97
N PHE A 213 1.50 -2.27 -2.93
CA PHE A 213 1.02 -0.90 -3.07
C PHE A 213 0.57 -0.67 -4.51
N CYS A 214 -0.53 0.05 -4.69
CA CYS A 214 -1.11 0.29 -6.01
C CYS A 214 -1.31 1.79 -6.26
N PRO A 215 -1.16 2.26 -7.51
CA PRO A 215 -1.43 3.64 -7.88
C PRO A 215 -2.85 4.08 -7.43
N ASN A 216 -2.97 5.32 -6.97
CA ASN A 216 -4.22 5.95 -6.50
C ASN A 216 -4.94 5.22 -5.34
N ARG A 217 -4.28 4.24 -4.73
CA ARG A 217 -4.84 3.42 -3.63
C ARG A 217 -3.90 3.29 -2.45
N GLY A 218 -2.59 3.42 -2.69
CA GLY A 218 -1.58 3.26 -1.66
C GLY A 218 -1.46 1.81 -1.24
N PHE A 219 -1.39 1.58 0.07
CA PHE A 219 -1.21 0.27 0.66
C PHE A 219 -2.45 -0.64 0.50
N THR A 220 -2.31 -1.77 -0.21
CA THR A 220 -3.44 -2.66 -0.54
C THR A 220 -3.33 -4.06 0.04
N SER A 221 -2.12 -4.56 0.31
CA SER A 221 -1.96 -5.91 0.87
C SER A 221 -0.69 -6.10 1.68
N PHE A 222 -0.78 -6.94 2.69
CA PHE A 222 0.34 -7.39 3.51
C PHE A 222 0.20 -8.84 3.92
N ARG A 223 1.33 -9.55 3.93
CA ARG A 223 1.46 -10.90 4.49
C ARG A 223 2.85 -11.11 5.07
N HIS A 224 2.96 -12.00 6.04
CA HIS A 224 4.25 -12.48 6.51
C HIS A 224 4.79 -13.55 5.56
N LYS A 225 6.09 -13.53 5.24
CA LYS A 225 6.67 -14.56 4.37
C LYS A 225 6.59 -15.96 5.01
N ASN A 226 6.87 -16.06 6.31
CA ASN A 226 6.95 -17.33 7.03
C ASN A 226 5.59 -17.97 7.36
N GLN A 227 4.47 -17.28 7.16
CA GLN A 227 3.14 -17.83 7.45
C GLN A 227 2.72 -19.01 6.55
N HIS A 228 3.44 -19.24 5.44
CA HIS A 228 3.16 -20.36 4.54
C HIS A 228 3.77 -21.70 4.99
N LEU A 229 4.72 -21.68 5.95
CA LEU A 229 5.39 -22.89 6.46
C LEU A 229 4.71 -23.44 7.71
N ASP A 230 4.14 -22.58 8.56
CA ASP A 230 3.49 -23.02 9.81
C ASP A 230 2.08 -23.59 9.60
N SER A 231 1.39 -23.24 8.52
CA SER A 231 0.06 -23.80 8.20
C SER A 231 0.11 -25.27 7.77
N LYS A 232 1.27 -25.76 7.30
CA LYS A 232 1.48 -27.18 6.97
C LYS A 232 1.88 -28.05 8.18
N LYS A 233 2.10 -27.46 9.36
CA LYS A 233 2.48 -28.18 10.59
C LYS A 233 1.31 -28.50 11.53
N ARG A 234 0.07 -28.22 11.15
CA ARG A 234 -1.09 -28.72 11.91
C ARG A 234 -1.29 -30.19 11.56
N LYS A 235 -0.71 -31.09 12.36
CA LYS A 235 -1.11 -32.50 12.39
C LYS A 235 -2.64 -32.58 12.58
N PRO A 236 -3.34 -33.50 11.91
CA PRO A 236 -4.74 -33.76 12.23
C PRO A 236 -4.81 -34.14 13.72
N LYS A 237 -5.76 -33.53 14.43
CA LYS A 237 -6.15 -34.04 15.74
C LYS A 237 -6.86 -35.36 15.47
N ASN A 238 -6.23 -36.47 15.85
CA ASN A 238 -6.94 -37.71 16.14
C ASN A 238 -7.68 -37.53 17.46
#